data_AF-A0A820L8A2-F1
#
_entry.id   AF-A0A820L8A2-F1
#
_cell.length_a   1.000
_cell.length_b   1.000
_cell.length_c   1.000
_cell.angle_alpha   90.00
_cell.angle_beta   90.00
_cell.angle_gamma   90.00
#
_symmetry.space_group_name_H-M   'P 1'
#
loop_
_entity.id
_entity.type
_entity.pdbx_description
1 polymer ?
#
loop_
_entity_poly.entity_id
_entity_poly.type
_entity_poly.pdbx_seq_one_letter_code
_entity_poly.pdbx_strand_id
1 'polypeptide(L)' 'MVASDCYAILGVKSTATEEEIKKAYRKKALQYHPDKNSSTTAEEIFKQINKAYETLSDTDKRRTYDL' A
#
# COMPACT_ATOMS: atom_id res chain seq x y z
N MET A 1 -3.39 5.08 18.16
CA MET A 1 -3.97 5.32 16.81
C MET A 1 -2.84 5.24 15.79
N VAL A 2 -2.43 4.03 15.40
CA VAL A 2 -1.31 3.77 14.48
C VAL A 2 -1.74 2.75 13.41
N ALA A 3 -3.02 2.78 13.02
CA ALA A 3 -3.51 2.05 11.85
C ALA A 3 -3.31 2.84 10.54
N SER A 4 -2.77 4.07 10.63
CA SER A 4 -2.86 5.06 9.56
C SER A 4 -1.77 4.98 8.50
N ASP A 5 -0.69 4.22 8.71
CA ASP A 5 0.40 4.20 7.74
C ASP A 5 0.09 3.36 6.51
N CYS A 6 -0.43 2.13 6.63
CA CYS A 6 -0.67 1.29 5.44
C CYS A 6 -1.67 1.91 4.46
N TYR A 7 -2.76 2.49 4.98
CA TYR A 7 -3.75 3.17 4.15
C TYR A 7 -3.20 4.47 3.55
N ALA A 8 -2.43 5.26 4.31
CA ALA A 8 -1.78 6.48 3.79
C ALA A 8 -0.69 6.17 2.74
N ILE A 9 0.09 5.11 2.96
CA ILE A 9 1.12 4.59 2.05
C ILE A 9 0.49 4.18 0.72
N LEU A 10 -0.68 3.55 0.72
CA LEU A 10 -1.42 3.25 -0.52
C LEU A 10 -2.21 4.46 -1.04
N GLY A 11 -2.44 5.47 -0.19
CA GLY A 11 -3.23 6.66 -0.53
C GLY A 11 -4.73 6.36 -0.61
N VAL A 12 -5.19 5.38 0.17
CA VAL A 12 -6.59 4.94 0.24
C VAL A 12 -7.16 5.24 1.62
N LYS A 13 -8.49 5.25 1.73
CA LYS A 13 -9.16 5.38 3.03
C LYS A 13 -9.14 4.05 3.79
N SER A 14 -9.27 4.10 5.11
CA SER A 14 -9.50 2.92 5.96
C SER A 14 -10.79 2.17 5.61
N THR A 15 -11.74 2.83 4.95
CA THR A 15 -12.96 2.25 4.41
C THR A 15 -12.81 1.69 2.99
N ALA A 16 -11.60 1.72 2.41
CA ALA A 16 -11.38 1.25 1.05
C ALA A 16 -11.65 -0.26 0.92
N THR A 17 -12.24 -0.66 -0.20
CA THR A 17 -12.44 -2.06 -0.54
C THR A 17 -11.13 -2.68 -1.05
N GLU A 18 -11.06 -4.00 -1.07
CA GLU A 18 -9.90 -4.72 -1.63
C GLU A 18 -9.63 -4.31 -3.09
N GLU A 19 -10.67 -4.04 -3.87
CA GLU A 19 -10.55 -3.53 -5.24
C GLU A 19 -9.88 -2.15 -5.30
N GLU A 20 -10.27 -1.22 -4.42
CA GLU A 20 -9.67 0.11 -4.32
C GLU A 20 -8.19 0.01 -3.89
N ILE A 21 -7.89 -0.84 -2.92
CA ILE A 21 -6.52 -1.13 -2.44
C ILE A 21 -5.66 -1.67 -3.59
N LYS A 22 -6.17 -2.63 -4.36
CA LYS A 22 -5.47 -3.24 -5.50
C LYS A 22 -5.26 -2.26 -6.65
N LYS A 23 -6.23 -1.38 -6.90
CA LYS A 23 -6.14 -0.33 -7.91
C LYS A 23 -5.12 0.74 -7.51
N ALA A 24 -5.12 1.16 -6.25
CA ALA A 24 -4.15 2.11 -5.71
C ALA A 24 -2.73 1.54 -5.70
N TYR A 25 -2.56 0.28 -5.28
CA TYR A 25 -1.30 -0.45 -5.35
C TYR A 25 -0.74 -0.44 -6.77
N ARG A 26 -1.52 -0.86 -7.78
CA ARG A 26 -1.07 -0.85 -9.18
C ARG A 26 -0.64 0.53 -9.65
N LYS A 27 -1.42 1.57 -9.31
CA LYS A 27 -1.13 2.96 -9.71
C LYS A 27 0.17 3.46 -9.10
N LYS A 28 0.39 3.24 -7.79
CA LYS A 28 1.63 3.64 -7.12
C LYS A 28 2.81 2.77 -7.53
N ALA A 29 2.62 1.46 -7.70
CA ALA A 29 3.65 0.54 -8.18
C ALA A 29 4.20 0.96 -9.54
N LEU A 30 3.35 1.44 -10.46
CA LEU A 30 3.77 1.99 -11.75
C LEU A 30 4.49 3.35 -11.62
N GLN A 31 4.13 4.15 -10.61
CA GLN A 31 4.69 5.48 -10.37
C GLN A 31 6.07 5.43 -9.69
N TYR A 32 6.26 4.47 -8.79
CA TYR A 32 7.48 4.23 -8.03
C TYR A 32 8.24 2.99 -8.53
N HIS A 33 7.94 2.50 -9.73
CA HIS A 33 8.57 1.31 -10.27
C HIS A 33 10.08 1.57 -10.45
N PRO A 34 10.97 0.68 -9.97
CA PRO A 34 12.42 0.89 -10.06
C PRO A 34 12.94 1.00 -11.51
N ASP A 35 12.24 0.36 -12.45
CA ASP A 35 12.55 0.42 -13.89
C ASP A 35 12.33 1.82 -14.50
N LYS A 36 11.30 2.55 -14.02
CA LYS A 36 10.99 3.91 -14.49
C LYS A 36 11.57 5.00 -13.60
N ASN A 37 11.93 4.66 -12.37
CA ASN A 37 12.32 5.62 -11.35
C ASN A 37 13.53 5.09 -10.59
N SER A 38 14.72 5.51 -11.00
CA SER A 38 16.00 5.10 -10.39
C SER A 38 16.31 5.83 -9.08
N SER A 39 15.29 6.41 -8.43
CA SER A 39 15.47 7.16 -7.19
C SER A 39 15.53 6.20 -6.00
N THR A 40 16.50 6.37 -5.12
CA THR A 40 16.66 5.55 -3.90
C THR A 40 15.41 5.59 -3.03
N THR A 41 14.69 6.71 -3.03
CA THR A 41 13.43 6.87 -2.31
C THR A 41 12.28 6.09 -2.95
N ALA A 42 12.31 5.84 -4.28
CA ALA A 42 11.27 5.07 -4.96
C ALA A 42 11.29 3.60 -4.53
N GLU A 43 12.46 3.01 -4.32
CA GLU A 43 12.58 1.65 -3.80
C GLU A 43 11.98 1.52 -2.39
N GLU A 44 12.27 2.47 -1.50
CA GLU A 44 11.76 2.47 -0.13
C GLU A 44 10.23 2.65 -0.11
N ILE A 45 9.70 3.58 -0.91
CA ILE A 45 8.26 3.76 -1.08
C ILE A 45 7.62 2.51 -1.69
N PHE A 46 8.25 1.87 -2.66
CA PHE A 46 7.75 0.64 -3.29
C PHE A 46 7.68 -0.54 -2.29
N LYS A 47 8.71 -0.69 -1.45
CA LYS A 47 8.71 -1.67 -0.34
C LYS A 47 7.56 -1.39 0.63
N GLN A 48 7.34 -0.12 1.01
CA GLN A 48 6.23 0.27 1.87
C GLN A 48 4.87 -0.05 1.23
N ILE A 49 4.68 0.28 -0.05
CA ILE A 49 3.45 0.00 -0.82
C ILE A 49 3.18 -1.51 -0.87
N ASN A 50 4.20 -2.33 -1.12
CA ASN A 50 4.06 -3.79 -1.11
C ASN A 50 3.64 -4.31 0.26
N LYS A 51 4.31 -3.85 1.32
CA LYS A 51 4.01 -4.28 2.69
C LYS A 51 2.58 -3.88 3.11
N ALA A 52 2.18 -2.65 2.78
CA ALA A 52 0.82 -2.17 3.02
C ALA A 52 -0.22 -2.99 2.24
N TYR A 53 0.06 -3.28 0.96
CA TYR A 53 -0.83 -4.11 0.15
C TYR A 53 -0.93 -5.54 0.67
N GLU A 54 0.16 -6.15 1.11
CA GLU A 54 0.15 -7.53 1.63
C GLU A 54 -0.67 -7.64 2.93
N THR A 55 -0.68 -6.61 3.77
CA THR A 55 -1.51 -6.55 4.97
C THR A 55 -2.98 -6.22 4.66
N LEU A 56 -3.24 -5.30 3.73
CA LEU A 56 -4.58 -4.79 3.46
C LEU A 56 -5.36 -5.58 2.39
N SER A 57 -4.65 -6.31 1.52
CA SER A 57 -5.25 -7.18 0.49
C SER A 57 -5.80 -8.48 1.06
N ASP A 58 -5.41 -8.84 2.27
CA ASP A 58 -5.89 -10.04 2.93
C ASP A 58 -6.85 -9.64 4.06
N THR A 59 -8.09 -10.10 3.97
CA THR A 59 -9.16 -9.65 4.87
C THR A 59 -8.88 -10.07 6.32
N ASP A 60 -8.19 -11.19 6.53
CA ASP A 60 -7.82 -11.69 7.87
C ASP A 60 -6.65 -10.90 8.46
N LYS A 61 -5.59 -10.67 7.66
CA LYS A 61 -4.47 -9.80 8.07
C LYS A 61 -4.93 -8.37 8.32
N ARG A 62 -5.82 -7.84 7.47
CA ARG A 62 -6.39 -6.49 7.63
C ARG A 62 -7.19 -6.38 8.92
N ARG A 63 -7.98 -7.40 9.25
CA ARG A 63 -8.75 -7.43 10.50
C ARG A 63 -7.83 -7.44 11.71
N THR A 64 -6.77 -8.25 11.66
CA THR A 64 -5.74 -8.28 12.71
C THR A 64 -4.97 -6.97 12.82
N TYR A 65 -4.78 -6.27 11.70
CA TYR A 65 -4.13 -4.96 11.66
C TYR A 65 -5.02 -3.81 12.17
N ASP A 66 -6.34 -3.95 12.05
CA ASP A 66 -7.34 -2.95 12.46
C ASP A 66 -7.81 -3.13 13.92
N LEU A 67 -7.61 -4.33 14.49
CA LEU A 67 -7.87 -4.70 15.90
C LEU A 67 -6.89 -4.02 16.87
#